data_AF-A0AAE0IY95-F1
#
_entry.id   AF-A0AAE0IY95-F1
#
_cell.length_a   1.000
_cell.length_b   1.000
_cell.length_c   1.000
_cell.angle_alpha   90.00
_cell.angle_beta   90.00
_cell.angle_gamma   90.00
#
_symmetry.space_group_name_H-M   'P 1'
#
loop_
_entity.id
_entity.type
_entity.pdbx_description
1 polymer ?
#
loop_
_entity_poly.entity_id
_entity_poly.type
_entity_poly.pdbx_seq_one_letter_code
_entity_poly.pdbx_strand_id
1 'polypeptide(L)'
;MYKISKPRTLRSQQKKTANAALAYFVSNLGGSCSIPYSNYFRRRSTYLFADGSKRCSECIERKVSCDSNDFASSLIRSVDEVKSIEEEEEALLNRLLTLRKRKRAARSRAEGLFQRGSQQVEEERSAQAAAPSPSFSWLDPSLADLPQTPAVPADPGSAGKTVEISQGNSANI
;
A
#
# COMPACT_ATOMS: atom_id res chain seq x y z
N MET A 1 -38.65 4.29 -49.29
CA MET A 1 -38.64 3.01 -48.55
C MET A 1 -37.48 3.00 -47.58
N TYR A 2 -37.73 3.07 -46.27
CA TYR A 2 -36.66 3.07 -45.26
C TYR A 2 -36.36 1.64 -44.81
N LYS A 3 -35.11 1.20 -44.95
CA LYS A 3 -34.66 -0.11 -44.45
C LYS A 3 -34.50 -0.01 -42.93
N ILE A 4 -35.43 -0.59 -42.18
CA ILE A 4 -35.30 -0.72 -40.72
C ILE A 4 -34.15 -1.69 -40.43
N SER A 5 -33.02 -1.17 -39.97
CA SER A 5 -31.88 -2.00 -39.57
C SER A 5 -32.23 -2.74 -38.27
N LYS A 6 -32.16 -4.07 -38.30
CA LYS A 6 -32.38 -4.89 -37.10
C LYS A 6 -31.40 -4.46 -35.98
N PRO A 7 -31.87 -4.35 -34.72
CA PRO A 7 -30.99 -4.00 -33.61
C PRO A 7 -29.85 -5.01 -33.52
N ARG A 8 -28.62 -4.50 -33.45
CA ARG A 8 -27.42 -5.34 -33.31
C ARG A 8 -27.50 -6.08 -31.99
N THR A 9 -27.27 -7.38 -32.03
CA THR A 9 -27.15 -8.21 -30.83
C THR A 9 -25.93 -7.76 -29.99
N LEU A 10 -26.00 -7.95 -28.67
CA LEU A 10 -24.89 -7.69 -27.73
C LEU A 10 -23.56 -8.29 -28.20
N ARG A 11 -23.62 -9.53 -28.71
CA ARG A 11 -22.45 -10.24 -29.28
C ARG A 11 -21.83 -9.51 -30.48
N SER A 12 -22.66 -8.90 -31.33
CA SER A 12 -22.19 -8.09 -32.47
C SER A 12 -21.52 -6.79 -32.01
N GLN A 13 -22.05 -6.15 -30.97
CA GLN A 13 -21.43 -4.95 -30.38
C GLN A 13 -20.08 -5.29 -29.73
N GLN A 14 -20.01 -6.33 -28.90
CA GLN A 14 -18.77 -6.83 -28.29
C GLN A 14 -17.71 -7.17 -29.33
N LYS A 15 -18.11 -7.81 -30.43
CA LYS A 15 -17.18 -8.10 -31.54
C LYS A 15 -16.67 -6.82 -32.21
N LYS A 16 -17.48 -5.77 -32.28
CA LYS A 16 -17.06 -4.49 -32.88
C LYS A 16 -16.07 -3.76 -31.96
N THR A 17 -16.31 -3.74 -30.65
CA THR A 17 -15.40 -3.10 -29.67
C THR A 17 -14.07 -3.84 -29.59
N ALA A 18 -14.10 -5.18 -29.54
CA ALA A 18 -12.92 -6.04 -29.60
C ALA A 18 -12.02 -5.75 -30.82
N ASN A 19 -12.61 -5.66 -32.02
CA ASN A 19 -11.85 -5.34 -33.22
C ASN A 19 -11.30 -3.90 -33.22
N ALA A 20 -12.02 -2.94 -32.65
CA ALA A 20 -11.55 -1.56 -32.52
C ALA A 20 -10.36 -1.48 -31.55
N ALA A 21 -10.41 -2.21 -30.43
CA ALA A 21 -9.30 -2.30 -29.47
C ALA A 21 -8.05 -2.92 -30.10
N LEU A 22 -8.20 -4.01 -30.85
CA LEU A 22 -7.10 -4.62 -31.61
C LEU A 22 -6.47 -3.64 -32.61
N ALA A 23 -7.30 -2.93 -33.38
CA ALA A 23 -6.82 -1.94 -34.34
C ALA A 23 -6.04 -0.80 -33.67
N TYR A 24 -6.53 -0.32 -32.53
CA TYR A 24 -5.83 0.68 -31.71
C TYR A 24 -4.45 0.17 -31.25
N PHE A 25 -4.39 -1.07 -30.74
CA PHE A 25 -3.13 -1.69 -30.31
C PHE A 25 -2.12 -1.82 -31.45
N VAL A 26 -2.56 -2.29 -32.62
CA VAL A 26 -1.69 -2.44 -33.80
C VAL A 26 -1.18 -1.08 -34.29
N SER A 27 -2.02 -0.04 -34.23
CA SER A 27 -1.66 1.31 -34.64
C SER A 27 -0.64 1.95 -33.69
N ASN A 28 -0.77 1.72 -32.38
CA ASN A 28 0.10 2.32 -31.37
C ASN A 28 1.42 1.59 -31.17
N LEU A 29 1.48 0.27 -31.38
CA LEU A 29 2.71 -0.53 -31.20
C LEU A 29 3.60 -0.59 -32.44
N GLY A 30 3.19 0.06 -33.55
CA GLY A 30 4.01 0.18 -34.75
C GLY A 30 4.11 -1.10 -35.56
N GLY A 31 3.12 -1.35 -36.43
CA GLY A 31 3.22 -2.05 -37.72
C GLY A 31 3.60 -3.55 -37.76
N SER A 32 4.45 -4.04 -36.87
CA SER A 32 5.00 -5.40 -36.89
C SER A 32 4.90 -6.09 -35.53
N CYS A 33 3.85 -5.80 -34.76
CA CYS A 33 3.60 -6.52 -33.52
C CYS A 33 3.15 -7.96 -33.86
N SER A 34 4.07 -8.91 -33.71
CA SER A 34 3.76 -10.34 -33.78
C SER A 34 2.86 -10.70 -32.60
N ILE A 35 1.55 -10.76 -32.83
CA ILE A 35 0.58 -11.12 -31.79
C ILE A 35 0.58 -12.64 -31.61
N PRO A 36 0.84 -13.18 -30.41
CA PRO A 36 0.81 -14.60 -30.15
C PRO A 36 -0.64 -15.10 -30.11
N TYR A 37 -1.09 -15.70 -31.19
CA TYR A 37 -2.35 -16.45 -31.24
C TYR A 37 -2.10 -17.93 -30.99
N SER A 38 -2.96 -18.60 -30.23
CA SER A 38 -2.82 -20.02 -29.84
C SER A 38 -2.57 -20.99 -31.00
N ASN A 39 -3.22 -20.78 -32.15
CA ASN A 39 -3.06 -21.59 -33.36
C ASN A 39 -1.81 -21.22 -34.19
N TYR A 40 -1.35 -19.97 -34.10
CA TYR A 40 -0.19 -19.44 -34.83
C TYR A 40 1.12 -19.61 -34.06
N PHE A 41 1.08 -19.57 -32.73
CA PHE A 41 2.20 -19.84 -31.84
C PHE A 41 2.75 -21.25 -32.05
N ARG A 42 1.87 -22.24 -32.25
CA ARG A 42 2.29 -23.61 -32.61
C ARG A 42 3.03 -23.70 -33.95
N ARG A 43 2.84 -22.73 -34.85
CA ARG A 43 3.40 -22.73 -36.21
C ARG A 43 4.55 -21.74 -36.41
N ARG A 44 4.89 -20.94 -35.38
CA ARG A 44 5.89 -19.86 -35.45
C ARG A 44 5.69 -18.89 -36.63
N SER A 45 4.46 -18.72 -37.12
CA SER A 45 4.19 -17.72 -38.16
C SER A 45 3.78 -16.40 -37.54
N THR A 46 4.24 -15.31 -38.16
CA THR A 46 3.92 -13.95 -37.75
C THR A 46 2.51 -13.59 -38.20
N TYR A 47 1.67 -13.22 -37.23
CA TYR A 47 0.33 -12.76 -37.51
C TYR A 47 0.37 -11.34 -38.10
N LEU A 48 -0.05 -11.20 -39.35
CA LEU A 48 -0.26 -9.90 -39.99
C LEU A 48 -1.73 -9.77 -40.36
N PHE A 49 -2.36 -8.66 -39.94
CA PHE A 49 -3.68 -8.29 -40.46
C PHE A 49 -3.56 -7.99 -41.95
N ALA A 50 -4.43 -8.57 -42.76
CA ALA A 50 -4.50 -8.18 -44.17
C ALA A 50 -5.22 -6.83 -44.28
N ASP A 51 -4.75 -5.98 -45.18
CA ASP A 51 -5.33 -4.66 -45.41
C ASP A 51 -6.83 -4.74 -45.70
N GLY A 52 -7.63 -3.96 -44.95
CA GLY A 52 -9.09 -3.92 -45.09
C GLY A 52 -9.82 -5.17 -44.58
N SER A 53 -9.13 -6.16 -44.02
CA SER A 53 -9.72 -7.37 -43.46
C SER A 53 -9.69 -7.38 -41.92
N LYS A 54 -10.70 -8.02 -41.32
CA LYS A 54 -10.73 -8.33 -39.88
C LYS A 54 -10.05 -9.67 -39.54
N ARG A 55 -9.47 -10.32 -40.53
CA ARG A 55 -8.78 -11.61 -40.43
C ARG A 55 -7.31 -11.39 -40.79
N CYS A 56 -6.40 -12.17 -40.20
CA CYS A 56 -5.03 -12.22 -40.70
C CYS A 56 -4.97 -12.81 -42.10
N SER A 57 -3.89 -12.48 -42.81
CA SER A 57 -3.53 -13.03 -44.11
C SER A 57 -3.66 -14.56 -44.14
N GLU A 58 -3.10 -15.26 -43.15
CA GLU A 58 -3.06 -16.72 -43.15
C GLU A 58 -4.45 -17.37 -42.90
N CYS A 59 -5.33 -16.75 -42.11
CA CYS A 59 -6.72 -17.20 -41.97
C CYS A 59 -7.51 -16.98 -43.27
N ILE A 60 -7.21 -15.92 -44.02
CA ILE A 60 -7.83 -15.63 -45.32
C ILE A 60 -7.40 -16.68 -46.34
N GLU A 61 -6.09 -16.95 -46.45
CA GLU A 61 -5.53 -17.97 -47.35
C GLU A 61 -6.15 -19.34 -47.10
N ARG A 62 -6.32 -19.72 -45.83
CA ARG A 62 -6.88 -21.01 -45.42
C ARG A 62 -8.40 -21.06 -45.45
N LYS A 63 -9.07 -19.93 -45.67
CA LYS A 63 -10.53 -19.80 -45.62
C LYS A 63 -11.16 -20.25 -44.29
N VAL A 64 -10.43 -20.09 -43.18
CA VAL A 64 -10.91 -20.42 -41.81
C VAL A 64 -11.33 -19.15 -41.05
N SER A 65 -12.21 -19.27 -40.06
CA SER A 65 -12.50 -18.18 -39.13
C SER A 65 -11.26 -17.82 -38.31
N CYS A 66 -11.03 -16.52 -38.11
CA CYS A 66 -9.97 -16.06 -37.23
C CYS A 66 -10.48 -15.99 -35.78
N ASP A 67 -9.72 -16.55 -34.84
CA ASP A 67 -10.00 -16.50 -33.39
C ASP A 67 -9.66 -15.12 -32.79
N SER A 68 -9.62 -14.07 -33.61
CA SER A 68 -9.20 -12.72 -33.22
C SER A 68 -10.03 -12.12 -32.09
N ASN A 69 -11.28 -12.58 -31.95
CA ASN A 69 -12.22 -12.08 -30.96
C ASN A 69 -11.87 -12.51 -29.53
N ASP A 70 -11.33 -13.72 -29.34
CA ASP A 70 -11.00 -14.23 -28.00
C ASP A 70 -9.75 -13.55 -27.48
N PHE A 71 -8.74 -13.39 -28.34
CA PHE A 71 -7.54 -12.62 -28.00
C PHE A 71 -7.86 -11.16 -27.69
N ALA A 72 -8.69 -10.50 -28.51
CA ALA A 72 -9.10 -9.12 -28.25
C ALA A 72 -9.81 -8.97 -26.90
N SER A 73 -10.67 -9.93 -26.57
CA SER A 73 -11.38 -9.94 -25.29
C SER A 73 -10.41 -10.16 -24.12
N SER A 74 -9.43 -11.05 -24.29
CA SER A 74 -8.37 -11.27 -23.31
C SER A 74 -7.49 -10.03 -23.13
N LEU A 75 -7.15 -9.33 -24.22
CA LEU A 75 -6.36 -8.11 -24.20
C LEU A 75 -7.10 -6.98 -23.48
N ILE A 76 -8.39 -6.80 -23.76
CA ILE A 76 -9.24 -5.83 -23.06
C ILE A 76 -9.24 -6.13 -21.56
N ARG A 77 -9.44 -7.39 -21.14
CA ARG A 77 -9.38 -7.77 -19.73
C ARG A 77 -8.04 -7.45 -19.10
N SER A 78 -6.93 -7.77 -19.77
CA SER A 78 -5.59 -7.45 -19.24
C SER A 78 -5.34 -5.95 -19.11
N VAL A 79 -5.88 -5.14 -20.03
CA VAL A 79 -5.79 -3.67 -19.94
C VAL A 79 -6.62 -3.14 -18.79
N ASP A 80 -7.83 -3.66 -18.60
CA ASP A 80 -8.70 -3.27 -17.49
C ASP A 80 -8.10 -3.70 -16.13
N GLU A 81 -7.47 -4.88 -16.07
CA GLU A 81 -6.71 -5.35 -14.91
C GLU A 81 -5.54 -4.42 -14.60
N VAL A 82 -4.72 -4.06 -15.60
CA VAL A 82 -3.62 -3.11 -15.43
C VAL A 82 -4.12 -1.77 -14.89
N LYS A 83 -5.22 -1.23 -15.45
CA LYS A 83 -5.81 0.03 -14.95
C LYS A 83 -6.29 -0.09 -13.51
N SER A 84 -6.94 -1.19 -13.14
CA SER A 84 -7.36 -1.41 -11.76
C SER A 84 -6.17 -1.47 -10.80
N ILE A 85 -5.07 -2.10 -11.22
CA ILE A 85 -3.83 -2.15 -10.44
C ILE A 85 -3.21 -0.75 -10.30
N GLU A 86 -3.18 0.04 -11.37
CA GLU A 86 -2.70 1.43 -11.35
C GLU A 86 -3.53 2.29 -10.38
N GLU A 87 -4.87 2.17 -10.41
CA GLU A 87 -5.76 2.88 -9.48
C GLU A 87 -5.54 2.46 -8.01
N GLU A 88 -5.35 1.16 -7.76
CA GLU A 88 -5.03 0.64 -6.43
C GLU A 88 -3.66 1.12 -5.94
N GLU A 89 -2.65 1.15 -6.82
CA GLU A 89 -1.32 1.66 -6.52
C GLU A 89 -1.36 3.14 -6.13
N GLU A 90 -2.07 3.97 -6.89
CA GLU A 90 -2.26 5.39 -6.57
C GLU A 90 -2.94 5.58 -5.22
N ALA A 91 -3.98 4.79 -4.91
CA ALA A 91 -4.66 4.83 -3.62
C ALA A 91 -3.73 4.46 -2.46
N LEU A 92 -2.90 3.42 -2.63
CA LEU A 92 -1.92 2.99 -1.64
C LEU A 92 -0.81 4.02 -1.44
N LEU A 93 -0.31 4.64 -2.51
CA LEU A 93 0.67 5.71 -2.44
C LEU A 93 0.14 6.91 -1.67
N ASN A 94 -1.11 7.33 -1.95
CA ASN A 94 -1.77 8.41 -1.22
C ASN A 94 -1.95 8.10 0.27
N ARG A 95 -2.32 6.86 0.60
CA ARG A 95 -2.42 6.40 2.00
C ARG A 95 -1.06 6.43 2.69
N LEU A 96 0.00 5.97 2.03
CA LEU A 96 1.36 5.96 2.54
C LEU A 96 1.89 7.38 2.77
N LEU A 97 1.62 8.32 1.86
CA LEU A 97 1.95 9.74 2.06
C LEU A 97 1.25 10.32 3.29
N THR A 98 -0.03 10.00 3.48
CA THR A 98 -0.81 10.43 4.66
C THR A 98 -0.24 9.87 5.95
N LEU A 99 0.13 8.58 5.97
CA LEU A 99 0.78 7.95 7.13
C LEU A 99 2.14 8.59 7.44
N ARG A 100 2.96 8.89 6.41
CA ARG A 100 4.24 9.59 6.59
C ARG A 100 4.03 10.98 7.19
N LYS A 101 3.03 11.75 6.73
CA LYS A 101 2.67 13.06 7.30
C LYS A 101 2.28 12.93 8.78
N ARG A 102 1.41 11.97 9.13
CA ARG A 102 1.01 11.70 10.52
C ARG A 102 2.20 11.30 11.39
N LYS A 103 3.10 10.44 10.90
CA LYS A 103 4.32 10.03 11.60
C LYS A 103 5.23 11.22 11.88
N ARG A 104 5.45 12.11 10.89
CA ARG A 104 6.24 13.34 11.08
C ARG A 104 5.62 14.26 12.13
N ALA A 105 4.30 14.48 12.06
CA ALA A 105 3.59 15.30 13.03
C ALA A 105 3.63 14.70 14.45
N ALA A 106 3.53 13.38 14.60
CA ALA A 106 3.68 12.70 15.88
C ALA A 106 5.11 12.86 16.44
N ARG A 107 6.14 12.68 15.61
CA ARG A 107 7.54 12.91 16.00
C ARG A 107 7.79 14.35 16.45
N SER A 108 7.32 15.33 15.68
CA SER A 108 7.46 16.75 16.03
C SER A 108 6.78 17.08 17.37
N ARG A 109 5.59 16.51 17.63
CA ARG A 109 4.93 16.67 18.93
C ARG A 109 5.70 16.01 20.08
N ALA A 110 6.23 14.81 19.86
CA ALA A 110 7.05 14.11 20.85
C ALA A 110 8.34 14.89 21.18
N GLU A 111 9.02 15.39 20.15
CA GLU A 111 10.21 16.26 20.29
C GLU A 111 9.89 17.51 21.13
N GLY A 112 8.79 18.20 20.83
CA GLY A 112 8.39 19.40 21.58
C GLY A 112 7.94 19.13 23.01
N LEU A 113 7.43 17.94 23.32
CA LEU A 113 7.16 17.53 24.71
C LEU A 113 8.47 17.19 25.42
N PHE A 114 9.37 16.49 24.76
CA PHE A 114 10.68 16.13 25.30
C PHE A 114 11.50 17.39 25.65
N GLN A 115 11.62 18.34 24.72
CA GLN A 115 12.35 19.60 24.96
C GLN A 115 11.78 20.39 26.14
N ARG A 116 10.45 20.48 26.26
CA ARG A 116 9.81 21.14 27.41
C ARG A 116 10.09 20.41 28.72
N GLY A 117 10.01 19.08 28.71
CA GLY A 117 10.35 18.27 29.88
C GLY A 117 11.81 18.47 30.30
N SER A 118 12.75 18.49 29.34
CA SER A 118 14.17 18.75 29.62
C SER A 118 14.41 20.14 30.20
N GLN A 119 13.71 21.18 29.70
CA GLN A 119 13.80 22.54 30.24
C GLN A 119 13.28 22.61 31.68
N GLN A 120 12.15 21.94 31.99
CA GLN A 120 11.61 21.88 33.35
C GLN A 120 12.57 21.20 34.33
N VAL A 121 13.18 20.08 33.92
CA VAL A 121 14.16 19.38 34.77
C VAL A 121 15.39 20.23 35.03
N GLU A 122 15.88 20.96 34.02
CA GLU A 122 17.04 21.85 34.20
C GLU A 122 16.71 23.08 35.06
N GLU A 123 15.48 23.62 34.95
CA GLU A 123 14.98 24.69 35.81
C GLU A 123 14.85 24.23 37.26
N GLU A 124 14.26 23.06 37.51
CA GLU A 124 14.16 22.45 38.84
C GLU A 124 15.54 22.18 39.44
N ARG A 125 16.48 21.67 38.63
CA ARG A 125 17.86 21.44 39.06
C ARG A 125 18.59 22.73 39.40
N SER A 126 18.41 23.77 38.58
CA SER A 126 18.98 25.09 38.82
C SER A 126 18.38 25.73 40.08
N ALA A 127 17.07 25.59 40.29
CA ALA A 127 16.38 26.05 41.49
C ALA A 127 16.86 25.31 42.75
N GLN A 128 17.07 23.98 42.68
CA GLN A 128 17.65 23.20 43.77
C GLN A 128 19.10 23.60 44.07
N ALA A 129 19.89 23.92 43.05
CA ALA A 129 21.28 24.38 43.22
C ALA A 129 21.36 25.80 43.80
N ALA A 130 20.40 26.67 43.46
CA ALA A 130 20.30 28.03 43.98
C ALA A 130 19.65 28.10 45.37
N ALA A 131 18.84 27.11 45.73
CA ALA A 131 18.30 27.00 47.09
C ALA A 131 19.49 26.88 48.05
N PRO A 132 19.60 27.78 49.05
CA PRO A 132 20.63 27.65 50.06
C PRO A 132 20.50 26.25 50.66
N SER A 133 21.61 25.53 50.74
CA SER A 133 21.66 24.22 51.40
C SER A 133 20.88 24.38 52.69
N PRO A 134 19.85 23.55 52.97
CA PRO A 134 19.08 23.70 54.18
C PRO A 134 20.08 23.62 55.32
N SER A 135 20.41 24.78 55.92
CA SER A 135 21.29 24.85 57.05
C SER A 135 20.53 24.12 58.13
N PHE A 136 20.97 22.92 58.43
CA PHE A 136 20.30 21.99 59.31
C PHE A 136 20.49 22.44 60.76
N SER A 137 20.12 23.69 61.06
CA SER A 137 20.29 24.38 62.35
C SER A 137 19.07 24.25 63.26
N TRP A 138 18.07 23.50 62.81
CA TRP A 138 16.80 23.18 63.49
C TRP A 138 16.64 21.69 63.80
N LEU A 139 17.66 20.87 63.56
CA LEU A 139 17.79 19.64 64.34
C LEU A 139 18.02 20.06 65.78
N ASP A 140 16.94 20.01 66.57
CA ASP A 140 17.04 20.05 68.00
C ASP A 140 17.85 18.82 68.45
N PRO A 141 19.03 18.99 69.09
CA PRO A 141 19.82 17.87 69.60
C PRO A 141 19.03 16.98 70.57
N SER A 142 17.90 17.47 71.09
CA SER A 142 16.95 16.74 71.94
C SER A 142 16.23 15.58 71.25
N LEU A 143 16.28 15.43 69.92
CA LEU A 143 15.61 14.32 69.21
C LEU A 143 16.45 13.06 69.03
N ALA A 144 17.65 13.00 69.61
CA ALA A 144 18.54 11.83 69.54
C ALA A 144 18.01 10.57 70.27
N ASP A 145 16.99 10.71 71.13
CA ASP A 145 16.37 9.61 71.89
C ASP A 145 15.00 9.20 71.32
N LEU A 146 14.88 9.07 69.99
CA LEU A 146 13.73 8.36 69.43
C LEU A 146 13.89 6.85 69.65
N PRO A 147 12.94 6.19 70.32
CA PRO A 147 12.99 4.73 70.50
C PRO A 147 12.99 4.06 69.13
N GLN A 148 13.88 3.09 68.96
CA GLN A 148 13.96 2.25 67.78
C GLN A 148 12.56 1.78 67.38
N THR A 149 12.07 2.23 66.24
CA THR A 149 10.85 1.69 65.66
C THR A 149 11.07 0.19 65.42
N PRO A 150 10.18 -0.69 65.90
CA PRO A 150 10.33 -2.11 65.71
C PRO A 150 10.40 -2.43 64.23
N ALA A 151 11.32 -3.33 63.88
CA ALA A 151 11.52 -3.80 62.52
C ALA A 151 10.19 -4.22 61.90
N VAL A 152 9.75 -3.49 60.87
CA VAL A 152 8.63 -3.91 60.04
C VAL A 152 9.06 -5.21 59.36
N PRO A 153 8.34 -6.33 59.56
CA PRO A 153 8.68 -7.58 58.91
C PRO A 153 8.65 -7.40 57.40
N ALA A 154 9.73 -7.83 56.74
CA ALA A 154 9.84 -7.85 55.30
C ALA A 154 8.66 -8.63 54.72
N ASP A 155 7.79 -7.93 54.00
CA ASP A 155 6.65 -8.51 53.29
C ASP A 155 7.20 -9.25 52.06
N PRO A 156 7.19 -10.60 52.01
CA PRO A 156 7.77 -11.36 50.90
C PRO A 156 6.84 -11.41 49.67
N GLY A 157 5.80 -10.57 49.62
CA GLY A 157 4.67 -10.71 48.70
C GLY A 157 4.71 -9.89 47.41
N SER A 158 5.75 -9.11 47.10
CA SER A 158 5.83 -8.37 45.83
C SER A 158 6.47 -9.22 44.73
N ALA A 159 5.79 -10.32 44.39
CA ALA A 159 6.07 -11.08 43.18
C ALA A 159 5.85 -10.18 41.97
N GLY A 160 6.96 -9.78 41.33
CA GLY A 160 6.94 -9.02 40.09
C GLY A 160 6.09 -9.73 39.04
N LYS A 161 4.95 -9.11 38.68
CA LYS A 161 4.25 -9.43 37.45
C LYS A 161 5.16 -9.05 36.29
N THR A 162 5.91 -10.01 35.78
CA THR A 162 6.49 -9.97 34.43
C THR A 162 5.34 -9.79 33.44
N VAL A 163 5.22 -8.58 32.90
CA VAL A 163 4.34 -8.30 31.77
C VAL A 163 4.98 -8.96 30.55
N GLU A 164 4.49 -10.15 30.19
CA GLU A 164 4.80 -10.77 28.90
C GLU A 164 4.21 -9.88 27.79
N ILE A 165 5.10 -9.16 27.11
CA ILE A 165 4.78 -8.45 25.88
C ILE A 165 4.68 -9.51 24.79
N SER A 166 3.45 -9.90 24.46
CA SER A 166 3.15 -10.76 23.33
C SER A 166 3.56 -10.04 22.03
N GLN A 167 4.64 -10.53 21.42
CA GLN A 167 5.00 -10.18 20.07
C GLN A 167 3.95 -10.77 19.13
N GLY A 168 3.03 -9.93 18.68
CA GLY A 168 2.12 -10.23 17.59
C GLY A 168 2.92 -10.45 16.31
N ASN A 169 3.19 -11.71 15.97
CA ASN A 169 3.69 -12.08 14.65
C ASN A 169 2.64 -11.71 13.61
N SER A 170 3.01 -10.73 12.81
CA SER A 170 2.28 -10.29 11.64
C SER A 170 2.34 -11.41 10.60
N ALA A 171 1.16 -11.85 10.16
CA ALA A 171 1.00 -12.83 9.10
C ALA A 171 1.68 -12.32 7.82
N ASN A 172 2.50 -13.18 7.21
CA ASN A 172 2.89 -13.06 5.82
C ASN A 172 1.64 -13.24 4.96
N ILE A 173 1.33 -12.22 4.18
CA ILE A 173 0.56 -12.29 2.92
C ILE A 173 1.59 -12.07 1.82
#